data_AF-A0A921BEX7-F1
#
_entry.id   AF-A0A921BEX7-F1
#
_cell.length_a   1.000
_cell.length_b   1.000
_cell.length_c   1.000
_cell.angle_alpha   90.00
_cell.angle_beta   90.00
_cell.angle_gamma   90.00
#
_symmetry.space_group_name_H-M   'P 1'
#
loop_
_entity.id
_entity.type
_entity.pdbx_description
1 polymer ?
#
loop_
_entity_poly.entity_id
_entity_poly.type
_entity_poly.pdbx_seq_one_letter_code
_entity_poly.pdbx_strand_id
1 'polypeptide(L)'
;MDFDYNEKTLEHKEKLEGFMQEHVYPAEAEHHAFIEDPANMWQQPPVVEDLKSKAQDAGIWNWFLPAEYSEWSPGFTNLEFAPLAEVMGRVPWSFEVFNCSAPDRGNMEVLAKYGTPEQQDQWLRPLMEGRIRSTYG
;
A
#
# COMPACT_ATOMS: atom_id res chain seq x y z
N MET A 1 2.37 -1.10 32.09
CA MET A 1 1.78 -1.29 30.76
C MET A 1 2.92 -1.05 29.80
N ASP A 2 3.26 -2.06 29.01
CA ASP A 2 4.31 -1.94 28.00
C ASP A 2 3.67 -1.29 26.76
N PHE A 3 4.23 -0.17 26.32
CA PHE A 3 3.76 0.61 25.18
C PHE A 3 4.72 0.51 23.99
N ASP A 4 5.80 -0.25 24.13
CA ASP A 4 6.80 -0.40 23.09
C ASP A 4 6.27 -1.29 21.96
N TYR A 5 6.80 -1.06 20.76
CA TYR A 5 6.49 -1.90 19.60
C TYR A 5 7.19 -3.26 19.72
N ASN A 6 6.54 -4.32 19.24
CA ASN A 6 7.16 -5.63 19.16
C ASN A 6 8.28 -5.66 18.11
N GLU A 7 9.16 -6.66 18.19
CA GLU A 7 10.32 -6.82 17.29
C GLU A 7 9.92 -6.81 15.82
N LYS A 8 8.88 -7.57 15.45
CA LYS A 8 8.33 -7.59 14.10
C LYS A 8 7.97 -6.19 13.59
N THR A 9 7.29 -5.38 14.41
CA THR A 9 6.89 -4.02 14.02
C THR A 9 8.10 -3.11 13.84
N LEU A 10 9.10 -3.22 14.72
CA LEU A 10 10.34 -2.44 14.62
C LEU A 10 11.13 -2.78 13.34
N GLU A 11 11.32 -4.06 13.05
CA GLU A 11 12.01 -4.53 11.83
C GLU A 11 11.32 -4.02 10.56
N HIS A 12 9.99 -4.13 10.49
CA HIS A 12 9.23 -3.68 9.31
C HIS A 12 9.21 -2.16 9.19
N LYS A 13 9.20 -1.45 10.33
CA LYS A 13 9.31 0.01 10.34
C LYS A 13 10.68 0.46 9.84
N GLU A 14 11.77 -0.16 10.28
CA GLU A 14 13.12 0.16 9.81
C GLU A 14 13.26 -0.12 8.31
N LYS A 15 12.77 -1.28 7.85
CA LYS A 15 12.72 -1.63 6.42
C LYS A 15 11.95 -0.61 5.60
N LEU A 16 10.78 -0.18 6.08
CA LEU A 16 9.97 0.83 5.43
C LEU A 16 10.65 2.20 5.42
N GLU A 17 11.27 2.62 6.52
CA GLU A 17 12.02 3.89 6.59
C GLU A 17 13.20 3.89 5.61
N GLY A 18 13.91 2.77 5.48
CA GLY A 18 14.95 2.60 4.45
C GLY A 18 14.39 2.75 3.03
N PHE A 19 13.28 2.07 2.73
CA PHE A 19 12.62 2.18 1.41
C PHE A 19 12.16 3.61 1.11
N MET A 20 11.58 4.30 2.10
CA MET A 20 11.16 5.70 1.95
C MET A 20 12.35 6.61 1.64
N GLN A 21 13.47 6.44 2.35
CA GLN A 21 14.69 7.23 2.18
C GLN A 21 15.37 7.00 0.83
N GLU A 22 15.41 5.75 0.38
CA GLU A 22 16.12 5.37 -0.85
C GLU A 22 15.31 5.63 -2.11
N HIS A 23 13.98 5.51 -2.05
CA HIS A 23 13.14 5.48 -3.25
C HIS A 23 12.03 6.53 -3.26
N VAL A 24 11.29 6.72 -2.15
CA VAL A 24 10.08 7.57 -2.16
C VAL A 24 10.42 9.05 -2.05
N TYR A 25 11.21 9.47 -1.05
CA TYR A 25 11.57 10.89 -0.88
C TYR A 25 12.32 11.48 -2.10
N PRO A 26 13.29 10.76 -2.72
CA PRO A 26 13.94 11.27 -3.92
C PRO A 26 12.99 11.45 -5.12
N ALA A 27 11.91 10.68 -5.19
CA ALA A 27 10.93 10.73 -6.26
C ALA A 27 9.90 11.88 -6.14
N GLU A 28 9.84 12.57 -4.99
CA GLU A 28 8.83 13.62 -4.76
C GLU A 28 8.91 14.75 -5.78
N ALA A 29 10.12 15.19 -6.15
CA ALA A 29 10.31 16.27 -7.11
C ALA A 29 9.82 15.89 -8.52
N GLU A 30 10.12 14.66 -8.96
CA GLU A 30 9.65 14.12 -10.25
C GLU A 30 8.12 13.96 -10.25
N HIS A 31 7.58 13.35 -9.20
CA HIS A 31 6.13 13.20 -9.03
C HIS A 31 5.42 14.55 -9.08
N HIS A 32 5.91 15.54 -8.32
CA HIS A 32 5.33 16.88 -8.25
C HIS A 32 5.35 17.57 -9.62
N ALA A 33 6.49 17.55 -10.31
CA ALA A 33 6.61 18.13 -11.63
C ALA A 33 5.66 17.47 -12.64
N PHE A 34 5.45 16.14 -12.56
CA PHE A 34 4.53 15.43 -13.43
C PHE A 34 3.08 15.86 -13.23
N ILE A 35 2.62 15.96 -11.98
CA ILE A 35 1.21 16.28 -11.67
C ILE A 35 0.87 17.76 -11.88
N GLU A 36 1.85 18.66 -11.84
CA GLU A 36 1.66 20.09 -12.08
C GLU A 36 1.52 20.43 -13.57
N ASP A 37 2.02 19.57 -14.47
CA ASP A 37 1.90 19.76 -15.91
C ASP A 37 0.46 19.47 -16.38
N PRO A 38 -0.27 20.47 -16.91
CA PRO A 38 -1.63 20.27 -17.43
C PRO A 38 -1.71 19.25 -18.57
N ALA A 39 -0.61 18.99 -19.29
CA ALA A 39 -0.55 17.97 -20.33
C ALA A 39 -0.70 16.53 -19.77
N ASN A 40 -0.37 16.34 -18.49
CA ASN A 40 -0.44 15.06 -17.79
C ASN A 40 -1.73 14.88 -17.00
N MET A 41 -2.70 15.78 -17.14
CA MET A 41 -3.98 15.67 -16.46
C MET A 41 -4.62 14.30 -16.73
N TRP A 42 -5.09 13.64 -15.66
CA TRP A 42 -5.68 12.29 -15.69
C TRP A 42 -4.73 11.14 -16.00
N GLN A 43 -3.43 11.40 -16.14
CA GLN A 43 -2.42 10.35 -16.29
C GLN A 43 -1.81 9.97 -14.94
N GLN A 44 -1.40 8.71 -14.80
CA GLN A 44 -0.67 8.26 -13.62
C GLN A 44 0.81 8.60 -13.76
N PRO A 45 1.46 9.16 -12.72
CA PRO A 45 2.90 9.43 -12.75
C PRO A 45 3.69 8.12 -12.93
N PRO A 46 4.52 7.97 -13.97
CA PRO A 46 5.28 6.75 -14.23
C PRO A 46 6.14 6.31 -13.04
N VAL A 47 6.68 7.29 -12.29
CA VAL A 47 7.48 7.05 -11.08
C VAL A 47 6.73 6.23 -10.02
N VAL A 48 5.41 6.37 -9.92
CA VAL A 48 4.61 5.59 -8.96
C VAL A 48 4.58 4.10 -9.34
N GLU A 49 4.51 3.79 -10.63
CA GLU A 49 4.50 2.40 -11.10
C GLU A 49 5.86 1.73 -10.91
N ASP A 50 6.95 2.45 -11.19
CA ASP A 50 8.31 1.98 -10.91
C ASP A 50 8.51 1.71 -9.41
N LEU A 51 7.96 2.58 -8.56
CA LEU A 51 8.02 2.42 -7.10
C LEU A 51 7.18 1.22 -6.62
N LYS A 52 6.01 0.96 -7.22
CA LYS A 52 5.21 -0.23 -6.91
C LYS A 52 5.98 -1.51 -7.20
N SER A 53 6.66 -1.60 -8.35
CA SER A 53 7.51 -2.75 -8.68
C SER A 53 8.60 -2.96 -7.63
N LYS A 54 9.30 -1.89 -7.23
CA LYS A 54 10.31 -1.97 -6.17
C LYS A 54 9.73 -2.37 -4.82
N ALA A 55 8.54 -1.87 -4.48
CA ALA A 55 7.87 -2.21 -3.23
C ALA A 55 7.46 -3.70 -3.20
N GLN A 56 6.96 -4.24 -4.31
CA GLN A 56 6.68 -5.66 -4.46
C GLN A 56 7.95 -6.51 -4.30
N ASP A 57 9.04 -6.15 -5.00
CA ASP A 57 10.33 -6.84 -4.90
C ASP A 57 10.91 -6.80 -3.48
N ALA A 58 10.70 -5.68 -2.78
CA ALA A 58 11.08 -5.52 -1.38
C ALA A 58 10.11 -6.22 -0.42
N GLY A 59 8.98 -6.77 -0.88
CA GLY A 59 7.95 -7.39 -0.02
C GLY A 59 7.21 -6.39 0.88
N ILE A 60 7.15 -5.11 0.49
CA ILE A 60 6.40 -4.04 1.15
C ILE A 60 5.07 -3.85 0.42
N TRP A 61 4.17 -4.81 0.56
CA TRP A 61 2.95 -4.90 -0.25
C TRP A 61 1.76 -5.44 0.54
N ASN A 62 0.59 -4.79 0.42
CA ASN A 62 -0.67 -5.19 1.06
C ASN A 62 -0.63 -5.31 2.60
N TRP A 63 0.30 -4.66 3.29
CA TRP A 63 0.48 -4.76 4.75
C TRP A 63 -0.73 -4.31 5.58
N PHE A 64 -1.71 -3.65 4.95
CA PHE A 64 -2.92 -3.17 5.60
C PHE A 64 -3.92 -4.27 6.01
N LEU A 65 -3.90 -5.45 5.36
CA LEU A 65 -4.88 -6.50 5.65
C LEU A 65 -4.54 -7.22 6.96
N PRO A 66 -5.39 -7.15 8.00
CA PRO A 66 -5.08 -7.77 9.27
C PRO A 66 -5.05 -9.30 9.19
N ALA A 67 -4.34 -9.95 10.12
CA ALA A 67 -4.10 -11.39 10.16
C ALA A 67 -5.40 -12.25 10.13
N GLU A 68 -6.53 -11.68 10.55
CA GLU A 68 -7.85 -12.31 10.50
C GLU A 68 -8.35 -12.59 9.07
N TYR A 69 -7.77 -11.96 8.04
CA TYR A 69 -8.11 -12.17 6.63
C TYR A 69 -7.38 -13.38 6.01
N SER A 70 -6.67 -14.19 6.82
CA SER A 70 -6.11 -15.49 6.43
C SER A 70 -5.24 -15.44 5.18
N GLU A 71 -5.59 -16.16 4.11
CA GLU A 71 -4.81 -16.27 2.87
C GLU A 71 -4.55 -14.93 2.16
N TRP A 72 -5.38 -13.92 2.42
CA TRP A 72 -5.24 -12.58 1.85
C TRP A 72 -4.33 -11.67 2.66
N SER A 73 -4.01 -12.05 3.91
CA SER A 73 -3.26 -11.19 4.83
C SER A 73 -1.76 -11.52 4.81
N PRO A 74 -0.88 -10.49 4.84
CA PRO A 74 0.53 -10.67 5.16
C PRO A 74 0.80 -10.92 6.67
N GLY A 75 -0.24 -11.02 7.49
CA GLY A 75 -0.17 -11.48 8.88
C GLY A 75 0.07 -10.40 9.92
N PHE A 76 -0.15 -9.12 9.61
CA PHE A 76 -0.06 -8.04 10.60
C PHE A 76 -1.33 -7.92 11.46
N THR A 77 -1.19 -7.50 12.71
CA THR A 77 -2.34 -6.99 13.47
C THR A 77 -2.53 -5.50 13.20
N ASN A 78 -3.70 -4.95 13.56
CA ASN A 78 -3.94 -3.51 13.46
C ASN A 78 -2.92 -2.67 14.27
N LEU A 79 -2.47 -3.18 15.44
CA LEU A 79 -1.48 -2.50 16.27
C LEU A 79 -0.09 -2.50 15.61
N GLU A 80 0.26 -3.57 14.89
CA GLU A 80 1.53 -3.66 14.16
C GLU A 80 1.51 -2.79 12.91
N PHE A 81 0.37 -2.71 12.21
CA PHE A 81 0.22 -1.90 11.00
C PHE A 81 0.17 -0.39 11.28
N ALA A 82 -0.41 0.05 12.40
CA ALA A 82 -0.59 1.47 12.72
C ALA A 82 0.70 2.32 12.59
N PRO A 83 1.85 1.97 13.19
CA PRO A 83 3.08 2.75 13.02
C PRO A 83 3.66 2.66 11.60
N LEU A 84 3.39 1.57 10.85
CA LEU A 84 3.80 1.46 9.44
C LEU A 84 2.99 2.43 8.58
N ALA A 85 1.68 2.51 8.83
CA ALA A 85 0.79 3.46 8.17
C ALA A 85 1.17 4.92 8.46
N GLU A 86 1.66 5.23 9.67
CA GLU A 86 2.21 6.56 9.99
C GLU A 86 3.39 6.91 9.09
N VAL A 87 4.33 5.98 8.89
CA VAL A 87 5.49 6.20 8.01
C VAL A 87 5.06 6.37 6.56
N MET A 88 4.15 5.53 6.06
CA MET A 88 3.55 5.68 4.71
C MET A 88 2.84 7.04 4.58
N GLY A 89 2.20 7.53 5.64
CA GLY A 89 1.49 8.81 5.63
C GLY A 89 2.37 10.06 5.54
N ARG A 90 3.70 9.93 5.66
CA ARG A 90 4.63 11.08 5.56
C ARG A 90 4.64 11.71 4.16
N VAL A 91 4.29 10.93 3.12
CA VAL A 91 4.15 11.41 1.74
C VAL A 91 2.73 11.10 1.24
N PRO A 92 1.92 12.11 0.85
CA PRO A 92 0.49 11.94 0.61
C PRO A 92 0.11 10.87 -0.42
N TRP A 93 0.92 10.68 -1.45
CA TRP A 93 0.67 9.74 -2.54
C TRP A 93 1.31 8.35 -2.32
N SER A 94 2.16 8.18 -1.29
CA SER A 94 2.98 6.97 -1.17
C SER A 94 2.21 5.73 -0.71
N PHE A 95 1.01 5.87 -0.15
CA PHE A 95 0.13 4.72 0.14
C PHE A 95 -0.17 3.89 -1.11
N GLU A 96 -0.21 4.51 -2.29
CA GLU A 96 -0.41 3.80 -3.56
C GLU A 96 0.79 2.93 -3.95
N VAL A 97 2.01 3.33 -3.58
CA VAL A 97 3.25 2.56 -3.83
C VAL A 97 3.22 1.20 -3.14
N PHE A 98 2.56 1.10 -1.98
CA PHE A 98 2.50 -0.12 -1.17
C PHE A 98 1.18 -0.90 -1.34
N ASN A 99 0.34 -0.48 -2.30
CA ASN A 99 -1.03 -0.98 -2.50
C ASN A 99 -1.94 -0.85 -1.26
N CYS A 100 -1.72 0.18 -0.45
CA CYS A 100 -2.44 0.44 0.79
C CYS A 100 -3.40 1.65 0.67
N SER A 101 -3.55 2.25 -0.51
CA SER A 101 -4.35 3.46 -0.72
C SER A 101 -5.86 3.21 -0.64
N ALA A 102 -6.58 4.18 -0.06
CA ALA A 102 -8.03 4.28 -0.24
C ALA A 102 -8.36 4.74 -1.68
N PRO A 103 -9.53 4.37 -2.24
CA PRO A 103 -10.57 3.53 -1.65
C PRO A 103 -10.32 2.01 -1.76
N ASP A 104 -9.31 1.61 -2.54
CA ASP A 104 -9.03 0.20 -2.88
C ASP A 104 -8.85 -0.69 -1.65
N ARG A 105 -8.12 -0.20 -0.65
CA ARG A 105 -7.99 -0.88 0.65
C ARG A 105 -9.34 -1.34 1.22
N GLY A 106 -10.31 -0.44 1.30
CA GLY A 106 -11.62 -0.76 1.88
C GLY A 106 -12.41 -1.74 1.01
N ASN A 107 -12.32 -1.58 -0.31
CA ASN A 107 -12.97 -2.48 -1.26
C ASN A 107 -12.34 -3.90 -1.23
N MET A 108 -11.03 -4.00 -1.06
CA MET A 108 -10.33 -5.26 -0.84
C MET A 108 -10.78 -5.93 0.47
N GLU A 109 -10.90 -5.18 1.57
CA GLU A 109 -11.44 -5.69 2.84
C GLU A 109 -12.88 -6.25 2.67
N VAL A 110 -13.75 -5.55 1.93
CA VAL A 110 -15.12 -6.01 1.64
C VAL A 110 -15.13 -7.32 0.85
N LEU A 111 -14.36 -7.40 -0.24
CA LEU A 111 -14.30 -8.61 -1.08
C LEU A 111 -13.65 -9.78 -0.35
N ALA A 112 -12.61 -9.53 0.45
CA ALA A 112 -11.94 -10.57 1.22
C ALA A 112 -12.88 -11.15 2.29
N LYS A 113 -13.73 -10.33 2.90
CA LYS A 113 -14.64 -10.76 3.97
C LYS A 113 -15.96 -11.35 3.48
N TYR A 114 -16.51 -10.82 2.39
CA TYR A 114 -17.87 -11.12 1.96
C TYR A 114 -18.00 -11.62 0.51
N GLY A 115 -16.92 -11.55 -0.28
CA GLY A 115 -16.94 -11.99 -1.67
C GLY A 115 -17.09 -13.50 -1.81
N THR A 116 -17.84 -13.96 -2.81
CA THR A 116 -17.81 -15.36 -3.22
C THR A 116 -16.44 -15.71 -3.81
N PRO A 117 -16.06 -17.00 -3.90
CA PRO A 117 -14.80 -17.40 -4.54
C PRO A 117 -14.63 -16.82 -5.95
N GLU A 118 -15.71 -16.73 -6.72
CA GLU A 118 -15.71 -16.17 -8.08
C GLU A 118 -15.47 -14.64 -8.05
N GLN A 119 -16.08 -13.93 -7.10
CA GLN A 119 -15.85 -12.49 -6.92
C GLN A 119 -14.43 -12.20 -6.44
N GLN A 120 -13.88 -13.05 -5.56
CA GLN A 120 -12.51 -12.92 -5.09
C GLN A 120 -11.52 -13.17 -6.22
N ASP A 121 -11.71 -14.20 -7.03
CA ASP A 121 -10.81 -14.46 -8.16
C ASP A 121 -10.91 -13.38 -9.25
N GLN A 122 -12.13 -12.92 -9.55
CA GLN A 122 -12.36 -11.92 -10.59
C GLN A 122 -11.90 -10.51 -10.17
N TRP A 123 -12.05 -10.13 -8.90
CA TRP A 123 -11.87 -8.73 -8.47
C TRP A 123 -10.84 -8.55 -7.36
N LEU A 124 -10.86 -9.40 -6.32
CA LEU A 124 -9.92 -9.26 -5.20
C LEU A 124 -8.49 -9.58 -5.66
N ARG A 125 -8.28 -10.69 -6.36
CA ARG A 125 -6.94 -11.10 -6.82
C ARG A 125 -6.28 -10.02 -7.68
N PRO A 126 -6.94 -9.43 -8.71
CA PRO A 126 -6.36 -8.33 -9.46
C PRO A 126 -6.09 -7.05 -8.64
N LEU A 127 -6.94 -6.73 -7.65
CA LEU A 127 -6.71 -5.60 -6.73
C LEU A 127 -5.49 -5.85 -5.83
N MET A 128 -5.37 -7.07 -5.29
CA MET A 128 -4.24 -7.49 -4.46
C MET A 128 -2.92 -7.51 -5.24
N GLU A 129 -2.98 -7.76 -6.54
CA GLU A 129 -1.83 -7.68 -7.47
C GLU A 129 -1.55 -6.26 -7.97
N GLY A 130 -2.38 -5.27 -7.61
CA GLY A 130 -2.24 -3.88 -8.07
C GLY A 130 -2.54 -3.66 -9.56
N ARG A 131 -3.15 -4.64 -10.25
CA ARG A 131 -3.41 -4.57 -11.71
C ARG A 131 -4.62 -3.72 -12.08
N ILE A 132 -5.54 -3.52 -11.13
CA ILE A 132 -6.74 -2.70 -11.32
C ILE A 132 -6.92 -1.76 -10.13
N ARG A 133 -7.77 -0.76 -10.32
CA ARG A 133 -8.23 0.17 -9.29
C ARG A 133 -9.76 0.08 -9.18
N SER A 134 -10.29 0.53 -8.07
CA SER A 134 -11.70 0.48 -7.71
C SER A 134 -12.18 1.83 -7.17
N THR A 135 -13.50 1.98 -7.09
CA THR A 135 -14.16 3.15 -6.49
C THR A 135 -15.26 2.66 -5.55
N TYR A 136 -15.73 3.52 -4.64
CA TYR A 136 -16.82 3.23 -3.72
C TYR A 136 -17.86 4.35 -3.81
N GLY A 137 -19.14 4.00 -3.97
CA GLY A 137 -20.25 4.94 -4.19
C GLY A 137 -21.59 4.37 -3.77
#